data_AF-A0A522D4P1-F1
#
_entry.id   AF-A0A522D4P1-F1
#
_cell.length_a   1.000
_cell.length_b   1.000
_cell.length_c   1.000
_cell.angle_alpha   90.00
_cell.angle_beta   90.00
_cell.angle_gamma   90.00
#
_symmetry.space_group_name_H-M   'P 1'
#
loop_
_entity.id
_entity.type
_entity.pdbx_description
1 polymer ?
#
loop_
_entity_poly.entity_id
_entity_poly.type
_entity_poly.pdbx_seq_one_letter_code
_entity_poly.pdbx_strand_id
1 'polypeptide(L)'
;MTIKRTRYVLNKRLQYALAMKIALVPLVTLLIVTVILFAYARRSANYINEIVGTQDAIIEMFLTTPALQKTDNPVIKTGQQTFKGNIQKLVEIRRNSELVLKIIVLAALLQTIIVVFVIIRLSHRITGPIYVMTGYLRELRGGGVPRLRPLRKRDEFKEFYEELRDLITRVITARPAEKKGGARPKKR
;
A
#
# COMPACT_ATOMS: atom_id res chain seq x y z
N MET A 1 27.10 28.14 -8.96
CA MET A 1 26.12 27.07 -9.23
C MET A 1 24.71 27.66 -9.20
N THR A 2 24.06 27.79 -10.37
CA THR A 2 22.72 28.38 -10.49
C THR A 2 21.69 27.35 -10.05
N ILE A 3 21.12 27.52 -8.85
CA ILE A 3 20.07 26.63 -8.33
C ILE A 3 18.82 26.80 -9.20
N LYS A 4 18.60 25.86 -10.12
CA LYS A 4 17.45 25.81 -11.01
C LYS A 4 16.21 25.53 -10.15
N ARG A 5 15.47 26.58 -9.78
CA ARG A 5 14.21 26.46 -9.02
C ARG A 5 13.19 25.69 -9.85
N THR A 6 13.07 24.39 -9.61
CA THR A 6 11.98 23.55 -10.13
C THR A 6 10.69 23.89 -9.38
N ARG A 7 10.00 24.95 -9.81
CA ARG A 7 8.64 25.24 -9.35
C ARG A 7 7.72 24.08 -9.80
N TYR A 8 7.57 23.09 -8.93
CA TYR A 8 6.48 22.13 -8.99
C TYR A 8 5.21 22.90 -8.67
N VAL A 9 4.41 23.21 -9.69
CA VAL A 9 3.05 23.71 -9.49
C VAL A 9 2.23 22.51 -9.00
N LEU A 10 2.27 22.29 -7.68
CA LEU A 10 1.68 21.14 -7.04
C LEU A 10 0.40 21.60 -6.33
N ASN A 11 -0.75 21.32 -6.93
CA ASN A 11 -2.01 21.55 -6.27
C ASN A 11 -2.20 20.46 -5.19
N LYS A 12 -1.64 20.70 -4.00
CA LYS A 12 -1.59 19.75 -2.87
C LYS A 12 -2.96 19.14 -2.55
N ARG A 13 -4.03 19.94 -2.69
CA ARG A 13 -5.41 19.50 -2.42
C ARG A 13 -5.85 18.36 -3.33
N LEU A 14 -5.62 18.46 -4.64
CA LEU A 14 -5.99 17.41 -5.60
C LEU A 14 -5.10 16.17 -5.41
N GLN A 15 -3.81 16.38 -5.15
CA GLN A 15 -2.87 15.30 -4.92
C GLN A 15 -3.23 14.46 -3.68
N TYR A 16 -3.52 15.11 -2.55
CA TYR A 16 -3.92 14.42 -1.32
C TYR A 16 -5.30 13.77 -1.49
N ALA A 17 -6.26 14.44 -2.15
CA ALA A 17 -7.58 13.85 -2.37
C ALA A 17 -7.52 12.56 -3.22
N LEU A 18 -6.72 12.55 -4.29
CA LEU A 18 -6.57 11.38 -5.15
C LEU A 18 -5.75 10.28 -4.45
N ALA A 19 -4.64 10.65 -3.80
CA ALA A 19 -3.80 9.71 -3.07
C ALA A 19 -4.55 9.04 -1.92
N MET A 20 -5.33 9.79 -1.13
CA MET A 20 -6.11 9.25 -0.01
C MET A 20 -7.17 8.25 -0.48
N LYS A 21 -7.88 8.54 -1.58
CA LYS A 21 -8.90 7.63 -2.13
C LYS A 21 -8.27 6.33 -2.63
N ILE A 22 -7.14 6.41 -3.32
CA ILE A 22 -6.43 5.23 -3.84
C ILE A 22 -5.77 4.44 -2.71
N ALA A 23 -5.27 5.11 -1.66
CA ALA A 23 -4.60 4.48 -0.52
C ALA A 23 -5.55 3.79 0.45
N LEU A 24 -6.80 4.24 0.54
CA LEU A 24 -7.75 3.71 1.49
C LEU A 24 -7.98 2.20 1.29
N VAL A 25 -8.22 1.77 0.06
CA VAL A 25 -8.52 0.36 -0.27
C VAL A 25 -7.39 -0.59 0.17
N PRO A 26 -6.13 -0.43 -0.29
CA PRO A 26 -5.05 -1.35 0.10
C PRO A 26 -4.69 -1.28 1.59
N LEU A 27 -4.90 -0.13 2.25
CA LEU A 27 -4.66 -0.03 3.70
C LEU A 27 -5.73 -0.76 4.51
N VAL A 28 -6.99 -0.62 4.11
CA VAL A 28 -8.11 -1.32 4.78
C VAL A 28 -7.99 -2.83 4.59
N THR A 29 -7.66 -3.30 3.39
CA THR A 29 -7.48 -4.74 3.16
C THR A 29 -6.32 -5.31 3.99
N LEU A 30 -5.20 -4.59 4.07
CA LEU A 30 -4.06 -4.97 4.89
C LEU A 30 -4.41 -5.00 6.39
N LEU A 31 -5.19 -4.02 6.86
CA LEU A 31 -5.68 -3.99 8.24
C LEU A 31 -6.54 -5.22 8.54
N ILE A 32 -7.50 -5.55 7.67
CA ILE A 32 -8.39 -6.70 7.84
C ILE A 32 -7.58 -7.99 7.92
N VAL A 33 -6.64 -8.22 7.00
CA VAL A 33 -5.78 -9.41 7.01
C VAL A 33 -4.96 -9.49 8.30
N THR A 34 -4.39 -8.37 8.74
CA THR A 34 -3.59 -8.32 9.98
C THR A 34 -4.43 -8.66 11.20
N VAL A 35 -5.66 -8.15 11.30
CA VAL A 35 -6.60 -8.46 12.39
C VAL A 35 -6.98 -9.94 12.40
N ILE A 36 -7.26 -10.53 11.23
CA ILE A 36 -7.59 -11.96 11.12
C ILE A 36 -6.42 -12.82 11.59
N LEU A 37 -5.20 -12.53 11.13
CA LEU A 37 -4.00 -13.28 11.51
C LEU A 37 -3.71 -13.15 13.02
N PHE A 38 -3.90 -11.95 13.58
CA PHE A 38 -3.74 -11.74 15.02
C PHE A 38 -4.75 -12.53 15.84
N ALA A 39 -6.03 -12.54 15.42
CA ALA A 39 -7.07 -13.32 16.09
C ALA A 39 -6.78 -14.83 16.04
N TYR A 40 -6.34 -15.33 14.87
CA TYR A 40 -5.92 -16.72 14.70
C TYR A 40 -4.74 -17.09 15.62
N ALA A 41 -3.69 -16.27 15.63
CA ALA A 41 -2.51 -16.50 16.47
C ALA A 41 -2.86 -16.51 17.97
N ARG A 42 -3.70 -15.58 18.42
CA ARG A 42 -4.16 -15.51 19.82
C ARG A 42 -4.97 -16.75 20.20
N ARG A 43 -5.86 -17.20 19.33
CA ARG A 43 -6.64 -18.43 19.54
C ARG A 43 -5.74 -19.66 19.61
N SER A 44 -4.76 -19.76 18.72
CA SER A 44 -3.77 -20.84 18.73
C SER A 44 -2.95 -20.87 20.03
N ALA A 45 -2.48 -19.71 20.50
CA ALA A 45 -1.74 -19.61 21.76
C ALA A 45 -2.56 -20.10 22.97
N ASN A 46 -3.85 -19.75 23.03
CA ASN A 46 -4.75 -20.23 24.09
C ASN A 46 -4.88 -21.75 24.08
N TYR A 47 -5.12 -22.36 22.91
CA TYR A 47 -5.20 -23.83 22.80
C TYR A 47 -3.91 -24.52 23.22
N ILE A 48 -2.74 -23.99 22.85
CA ILE A 48 -1.47 -24.58 23.27
C ILE A 48 -1.32 -24.51 24.79
N ASN A 49 -1.71 -23.41 25.43
CA ASN A 49 -1.63 -23.27 26.88
C ASN A 49 -2.55 -24.27 27.62
N GLU A 50 -3.76 -24.48 27.11
CA GLU A 50 -4.70 -25.49 27.66
C GLU A 50 -4.15 -26.92 27.53
N ILE A 51 -3.56 -27.25 26.36
CA ILE A 51 -2.97 -28.57 26.12
C ILE A 51 -1.75 -28.79 27.01
N VAL A 52 -0.86 -27.81 27.14
CA VAL A 52 0.31 -27.89 28.02
C VAL A 52 -0.11 -28.09 29.47
N GLY A 53 -1.07 -27.30 29.97
CA GLY A 53 -1.57 -27.45 31.34
C GLY A 53 -2.22 -28.81 31.61
N THR A 54 -2.99 -29.34 30.66
CA THR A 54 -3.58 -30.68 30.77
C THR A 54 -2.51 -31.76 30.79
N GLN A 55 -1.49 -31.64 29.96
CA GLN A 55 -0.39 -32.60 29.90
C GLN A 55 0.51 -32.54 31.14
N ASP A 56 0.74 -31.35 31.71
CA ASP A 56 1.46 -31.20 32.98
C ASP A 56 0.72 -31.92 34.12
N ALA A 57 -0.62 -31.77 34.20
CA ALA A 57 -1.45 -32.47 35.19
C ALA A 57 -1.43 -34.00 35.00
N ILE A 58 -1.43 -34.49 33.75
CA ILE A 58 -1.30 -35.92 33.46
C ILE A 58 0.07 -36.45 33.92
N ILE A 59 1.15 -35.71 33.64
CA ILE A 59 2.50 -36.09 34.08
C ILE A 59 2.57 -36.10 35.61
N GLU A 60 2.02 -35.10 36.27
CA GLU A 60 1.98 -35.03 37.74
C GLU A 60 1.20 -36.21 38.34
N MET A 61 0.02 -36.53 37.82
CA MET A 61 -0.76 -37.70 38.22
C MET A 61 0.06 -39.00 38.03
N PHE A 62 0.78 -39.11 36.91
CA PHE A 62 1.60 -40.28 36.61
C PHE A 62 2.80 -40.41 37.57
N LEU A 63 3.39 -39.28 37.98
CA LEU A 63 4.50 -39.24 38.92
C LEU A 63 4.07 -39.40 40.38
N THR A 64 2.83 -39.07 40.74
CA THR A 64 2.32 -39.16 42.12
C THR A 64 1.57 -40.47 42.40
N THR A 65 1.17 -41.23 41.38
CA THR A 65 0.48 -42.51 41.54
C THR A 65 1.48 -43.66 41.74
N PRO A 66 1.54 -44.31 42.92
CA PRO A 66 2.55 -45.33 43.24
C PRO A 66 2.51 -46.56 42.33
N ALA A 67 1.33 -46.89 41.77
CA ALA A 67 1.17 -48.00 40.82
C ALA A 67 1.86 -47.75 39.46
N LEU A 68 2.08 -46.48 39.09
CA LEU A 68 2.71 -46.05 37.83
C LEU A 68 4.21 -45.71 38.01
N GLN A 69 4.68 -45.63 39.26
CA GLN A 69 6.08 -45.37 39.62
C GLN A 69 6.99 -46.60 39.57
N LYS A 70 6.52 -47.78 39.17
CA LYS A 70 7.42 -48.95 38.95
C LYS A 70 8.28 -48.69 37.70
N THR A 71 9.38 -47.97 37.91
CA THR A 71 10.23 -47.30 36.92
C THR A 71 11.00 -48.22 35.98
N ASP A 72 10.97 -49.54 36.20
CA ASP A 72 11.65 -50.54 35.36
C ASP A 72 10.78 -51.10 34.23
N ASN A 73 9.49 -50.73 34.15
CA ASN A 73 8.67 -51.14 33.02
C ASN A 73 8.97 -50.29 31.77
N PRO A 74 9.43 -50.89 30.65
CA PRO A 74 9.81 -50.15 29.44
C PRO A 74 8.65 -49.32 28.83
N VAL A 75 7.40 -49.71 29.07
CA VAL A 75 6.21 -48.99 28.59
C VAL A 75 6.06 -47.64 29.32
N ILE A 76 6.23 -47.65 30.64
CA ILE A 76 6.17 -46.45 31.50
C ILE A 76 7.27 -45.46 31.08
N LYS A 77 8.50 -45.95 30.87
CA LYS A 77 9.65 -45.15 30.45
C LYS A 77 9.47 -44.51 29.07
N THR A 78 8.97 -45.28 28.10
CA THR A 78 8.72 -44.80 26.73
C THR A 78 7.56 -43.78 26.70
N GLY A 79 6.50 -44.03 27.47
CA GLY A 79 5.38 -43.11 27.63
C GLY A 79 5.83 -41.76 28.20
N GLN A 80 6.63 -41.78 29.27
CA GLN A 80 7.16 -40.58 29.92
C GLN A 80 8.05 -39.76 28.97
N GLN A 81 8.94 -40.42 28.21
CA GLN A 81 9.78 -39.75 27.21
C GLN A 81 8.95 -39.14 26.08
N THR A 82 7.93 -39.84 25.60
CA THR A 82 7.03 -39.36 24.54
C THR A 82 6.23 -38.14 24.99
N PHE A 83 5.69 -38.17 26.21
CA PHE A 83 4.98 -37.04 26.80
C PHE A 83 5.88 -35.82 26.95
N LYS A 84 7.07 -35.99 27.52
CA LYS A 84 8.04 -34.90 27.67
C LYS A 84 8.47 -34.32 26.32
N GLY A 85 8.66 -35.16 25.31
CA GLY A 85 8.96 -34.73 23.94
C GLY A 85 7.81 -33.98 23.28
N ASN A 86 6.56 -34.39 23.50
CA ASN A 86 5.37 -33.71 22.98
C ASN A 86 5.18 -32.33 23.62
N ILE A 87 5.39 -32.20 24.93
CA ILE A 87 5.41 -30.90 25.63
C ILE A 87 6.46 -29.96 25.02
N GLN A 88 7.68 -30.45 24.82
CA GLN A 88 8.75 -29.65 24.20
C GLN A 88 8.34 -29.15 22.81
N LYS A 89 7.77 -30.01 21.97
CA LYS A 89 7.25 -29.61 20.65
C LYS A 89 6.15 -28.56 20.75
N LEU A 90 5.23 -28.66 21.71
CA LEU A 90 4.18 -27.67 21.92
C LEU A 90 4.74 -26.31 22.34
N VAL A 91 5.73 -26.30 23.23
CA VAL A 91 6.43 -25.08 23.65
C VAL A 91 7.17 -24.45 22.47
N GLU A 92 7.83 -25.24 21.62
CA GLU A 92 8.46 -24.76 20.40
C GLU A 92 7.45 -24.18 19.40
N ILE A 93 6.30 -24.85 19.18
CA ILE A 93 5.23 -24.35 18.32
C ILE A 93 4.70 -23.01 18.85
N ARG A 94 4.53 -22.87 20.17
CA ARG A 94 4.12 -21.61 20.79
C ARG A 94 5.15 -20.51 20.52
N ARG A 95 6.43 -20.77 20.77
CA ARG A 95 7.51 -19.80 20.54
C ARG A 95 7.62 -19.39 19.07
N ASN A 96 7.51 -20.34 18.16
CA ASN A 96 7.52 -20.08 16.72
C ASN A 96 6.29 -19.27 16.29
N SER A 97 5.11 -19.57 16.84
CA SER A 97 3.88 -18.82 16.56
C SER A 97 3.97 -17.36 17.02
N GLU A 98 4.54 -17.10 18.20
CA GLU A 98 4.80 -15.73 18.68
C GLU A 98 5.81 -14.99 17.78
N LEU A 99 6.84 -15.68 17.31
CA LEU A 99 7.84 -15.12 16.37
C LEU A 99 7.19 -14.79 15.03
N VAL A 100 6.42 -15.71 14.45
CA VAL A 100 5.68 -15.51 13.21
C VAL A 100 4.75 -14.31 13.32
N LEU A 101 4.03 -14.16 14.44
CA LEU A 101 3.16 -13.00 14.67
C LEU A 101 3.94 -11.69 14.66
N LYS A 102 5.10 -11.63 15.34
CA LYS A 102 5.97 -10.44 15.34
C LYS A 102 6.46 -10.10 13.93
N ILE A 103 6.84 -11.11 13.14
CA ILE A 103 7.24 -10.93 11.74
C ILE A 103 6.09 -10.39 10.90
N ILE A 104 4.88 -10.94 11.04
CA ILE A 104 3.70 -10.49 10.29
C ILE A 104 3.37 -9.03 10.61
N VAL A 105 3.39 -8.65 11.89
CA VAL A 105 3.16 -7.25 12.30
C VAL A 105 4.23 -6.32 11.70
N LEU A 106 5.50 -6.71 11.76
CA LEU A 106 6.59 -5.93 11.17
C LEU A 106 6.45 -5.80 9.65
N ALA A 107 6.13 -6.90 8.97
CA ALA A 107 5.91 -6.94 7.52
C ALA A 107 4.72 -6.06 7.11
N ALA A 108 3.62 -6.09 7.88
CA ALA A 108 2.45 -5.25 7.66
C ALA A 108 2.81 -3.75 7.76
N LEU A 109 3.56 -3.35 8.79
CA LEU A 109 4.04 -1.97 8.96
C LEU A 109 4.93 -1.54 7.79
N LEU A 110 5.87 -2.39 7.39
CA LEU A 110 6.77 -2.12 6.28
C LEU A 110 5.99 -2.00 4.95
N GLN A 111 5.00 -2.87 4.74
CA GLN A 111 4.13 -2.82 3.57
C GLN A 111 3.29 -1.55 3.53
N THR A 112 2.77 -1.08 4.67
CA THR A 112 2.08 0.23 4.76
C THR A 112 2.97 1.36 4.27
N ILE A 113 4.24 1.41 4.69
CA ILE A 113 5.20 2.43 4.26
C ILE A 113 5.42 2.37 2.75
N ILE A 114 5.62 1.17 2.19
CA ILE A 114 5.81 0.96 0.75
C ILE A 114 4.59 1.45 -0.03
N VAL A 115 3.39 1.04 0.37
CA VAL A 115 2.14 1.40 -0.31
C VAL A 115 1.94 2.92 -0.32
N VAL A 116 2.12 3.59 0.82
CA VAL A 116 2.01 5.05 0.92
C VAL A 116 3.00 5.74 -0.04
N PHE A 117 4.25 5.28 -0.07
CA PHE A 117 5.27 5.85 -0.93
C PHE A 117 4.95 5.67 -2.42
N VAL A 118 4.51 4.48 -2.82
CA VAL A 118 4.09 4.17 -4.20
C VAL A 118 2.93 5.07 -4.63
N ILE A 119 1.93 5.26 -3.76
CA ILE A 119 0.76 6.06 -4.08
C ILE A 119 1.10 7.54 -4.20
N ILE A 120 1.96 8.07 -3.33
CA ILE A 120 2.45 9.46 -3.46
C ILE A 120 3.16 9.64 -4.80
N ARG A 121 4.07 8.71 -5.15
CA ARG A 121 4.77 8.72 -6.45
C ARG A 121 3.79 8.68 -7.62
N LEU A 122 2.81 7.79 -7.59
CA LEU A 122 1.81 7.66 -8.65
C LEU A 122 0.92 8.92 -8.76
N SER A 123 0.48 9.46 -7.62
CA SER A 123 -0.31 10.69 -7.57
C SER A 123 0.44 11.87 -8.19
N HIS A 124 1.76 11.99 -7.98
CA HIS A 124 2.56 13.01 -8.66
C HIS A 124 2.59 12.84 -10.19
N ARG A 125 2.71 11.59 -10.68
CA ARG A 125 2.75 11.28 -12.12
C ARG A 125 1.41 11.54 -12.83
N ILE A 126 0.30 11.49 -12.09
CA ILE A 126 -1.07 11.74 -12.59
C ILE A 126 -1.46 13.22 -12.47
N THR A 127 -1.27 13.82 -11.29
CA THR A 127 -1.78 15.16 -11.00
C THR A 127 -1.04 16.25 -11.80
N GLY A 128 0.25 16.03 -12.07
CA GLY A 128 1.09 16.92 -12.89
C GLY A 128 0.54 17.17 -14.30
N PRO A 129 0.40 16.13 -15.15
CA PRO A 129 -0.13 16.29 -16.49
C PRO A 129 -1.57 16.81 -16.50
N ILE A 130 -2.43 16.32 -15.58
CA ILE A 130 -3.82 16.82 -15.46
C ILE A 130 -3.85 18.33 -15.21
N TYR A 131 -3.00 18.83 -14.32
CA TYR A 131 -2.93 20.27 -14.03
C TYR A 131 -2.52 21.08 -15.26
N VAL A 132 -1.54 20.59 -16.03
CA VAL A 132 -1.08 21.24 -17.27
C VAL A 132 -2.19 21.29 -18.31
N MET A 133 -2.82 20.15 -18.58
CA MET A 133 -3.91 20.05 -19.57
C MET A 133 -5.10 20.93 -19.17
N THR A 134 -5.47 20.94 -17.89
CA THR A 134 -6.52 21.83 -17.37
C THR A 134 -6.16 23.31 -17.58
N GLY A 135 -4.89 23.67 -17.43
CA GLY A 135 -4.38 25.01 -17.70
C GLY A 135 -4.60 25.42 -19.16
N TYR A 136 -4.21 24.56 -20.11
CA TYR A 136 -4.41 24.85 -21.53
C TYR A 136 -5.89 25.01 -21.90
N LEU A 137 -6.76 24.15 -21.38
CA LEU A 137 -8.20 24.25 -21.60
C LEU A 137 -8.77 25.57 -21.06
N ARG A 138 -8.29 26.05 -19.90
CA ARG A 138 -8.70 27.35 -19.35
C ARG A 138 -8.23 28.52 -20.20
N GLU A 139 -7.00 28.49 -20.69
CA GLU A 139 -6.46 29.52 -21.58
C GLU A 139 -7.23 29.59 -22.91
N LEU A 140 -7.52 28.44 -23.52
CA LEU A 140 -8.34 28.35 -24.73
C LEU A 140 -9.76 28.86 -24.52
N ARG A 141 -10.38 28.50 -23.38
CA ARG A 141 -11.71 29.00 -23.01
C ARG A 141 -11.73 30.52 -22.86
N GLY A 142 -10.63 31.12 -22.40
CA GLY A 142 -10.46 32.57 -22.32
C GLY A 142 -10.13 33.24 -23.65
N GLY A 143 -10.09 32.50 -24.77
CA GLY A 143 -9.71 33.00 -26.08
C GLY A 143 -8.20 33.16 -26.29
N GLY A 144 -7.39 32.78 -25.30
CA GLY A 144 -5.93 32.81 -25.37
C GLY A 144 -5.35 31.63 -26.18
N VAL A 145 -4.06 31.75 -26.51
CA VAL A 145 -3.31 30.71 -27.23
C VAL A 145 -2.31 30.08 -26.25
N PRO A 146 -2.52 28.83 -25.80
CA PRO A 146 -1.67 28.22 -24.80
C PRO A 146 -0.29 27.86 -25.33
N ARG A 147 0.74 28.05 -24.49
CA ARG A 147 2.11 27.65 -24.81
C ARG A 147 2.33 26.17 -24.46
N LEU A 148 2.22 25.32 -25.48
CA LEU A 148 2.39 23.87 -25.36
C LEU A 148 3.85 23.53 -25.00
N ARG A 149 4.05 22.76 -23.92
CA ARG A 149 5.35 22.23 -23.47
C ARG A 149 5.28 20.70 -23.31
N PRO A 150 6.34 19.92 -23.56
CA PRO A 150 6.26 18.46 -23.40
C PRO A 150 6.02 18.06 -21.93
N LEU A 151 5.31 16.94 -21.72
CA LEU A 151 5.19 16.29 -20.41
C LEU A 151 6.52 15.64 -19.98
N ARG A 152 6.66 15.34 -18.69
CA ARG A 152 7.88 14.70 -18.20
C ARG A 152 7.92 13.23 -18.61
N LYS A 153 9.14 12.67 -18.69
CA LYS A 153 9.38 11.28 -19.13
C LYS A 153 8.64 10.23 -18.29
N ARG A 154 8.27 10.51 -17.04
CA ARG A 154 7.55 9.57 -16.16
C ARG A 154 6.11 9.99 -15.90
N ASP A 155 5.57 11.00 -16.57
CA ASP A 155 4.18 11.37 -16.36
C ASP A 155 3.25 10.36 -17.02
N GLU A 156 2.06 10.18 -16.45
CA GLU A 156 0.96 9.41 -17.05
C GLU A 156 0.23 10.25 -18.12
N PHE A 157 -0.65 9.63 -18.91
CA PHE A 157 -1.49 10.29 -19.93
C PHE A 157 -0.74 10.93 -21.10
N LYS A 158 0.47 10.46 -21.44
CA LYS A 158 1.24 11.04 -22.55
C LYS A 158 0.54 10.95 -23.91
N GLU A 159 -0.08 9.81 -24.18
CA GLU A 159 -0.81 9.60 -25.43
C GLU A 159 -1.96 10.58 -25.57
N PHE A 160 -2.84 10.65 -24.55
CA PHE A 160 -3.90 11.65 -24.48
C PHE A 160 -3.38 13.09 -24.56
N TYR A 161 -2.21 13.36 -23.97
CA TYR A 161 -1.59 14.67 -24.03
C TYR A 161 -1.16 15.07 -25.44
N GLU A 162 -0.57 14.15 -26.22
CA GLU A 162 -0.19 14.44 -27.61
C GLU A 162 -1.45 14.62 -28.48
N GLU A 163 -2.50 13.81 -28.30
CA GLU A 163 -3.80 14.01 -28.97
C GLU A 163 -4.40 15.39 -28.67
N LEU A 164 -4.39 15.79 -27.39
CA LEU A 164 -4.84 17.12 -26.98
C LEU A 164 -3.99 18.22 -27.62
N ARG A 165 -2.68 18.04 -27.67
CA ARG A 165 -1.73 19.00 -28.26
C ARG A 165 -1.98 19.18 -29.75
N ASP A 166 -2.23 18.10 -30.47
CA ASP A 166 -2.51 18.12 -31.90
C ASP A 166 -3.84 18.82 -32.20
N LEU A 167 -4.88 18.52 -31.42
CA LEU A 167 -6.18 19.20 -31.50
C LEU A 167 -6.03 20.70 -31.27
N ILE A 168 -5.33 21.11 -30.22
CA ILE A 168 -5.12 22.52 -29.89
C ILE A 168 -4.36 23.21 -31.04
N THR A 169 -3.32 22.56 -31.57
CA THR A 169 -2.54 23.09 -32.70
C THR A 169 -3.43 23.31 -33.92
N ARG A 170 -4.30 22.35 -34.28
CA ARG A 170 -5.26 22.48 -35.38
C ARG A 170 -6.26 23.61 -35.17
N VAL A 171 -6.80 23.77 -33.97
CA VAL A 171 -7.75 24.84 -33.66
C VAL A 171 -7.08 26.22 -33.77
N ILE A 172 -5.82 26.35 -33.35
CA ILE A 172 -5.06 27.60 -33.48
C ILE A 172 -4.74 27.88 -34.95
N THR A 173 -4.29 26.89 -35.72
CA THR A 173 -3.94 27.06 -37.13
C THR A 173 -5.16 27.23 -38.05
N ALA A 174 -6.35 26.80 -37.64
CA ALA A 174 -7.61 27.02 -38.35
C ALA A 174 -8.26 28.39 -38.09
N ARG A 175 -7.74 29.17 -37.13
CA ARG A 175 -8.21 30.54 -36.83
C ARG A 175 -7.72 31.71 -37.74
N PRO A 176 -6.94 31.56 -38.83
CA PRO A 176 -6.52 32.71 -39.64
C PRO A 176 -7.53 33.00 -40.77
N ALA A 177 -8.54 33.84 -40.50
CA ALA A 177 -9.25 34.61 -41.54
C ALA A 177 -10.14 35.77 -41.03
N GLU A 178 -10.53 35.84 -39.76
CA GLU A 178 -11.59 36.79 -39.34
C GLU A 178 -11.12 38.19 -38.89
N LYS A 179 -9.80 38.47 -38.80
CA LYS A 179 -9.28 39.76 -38.27
C LYS A 179 -8.41 40.58 -39.23
N LYS A 180 -8.59 40.46 -40.54
CA LYS A 180 -8.00 41.39 -41.53
C LYS A 180 -9.06 41.89 -42.51
N GLY A 181 -9.97 42.74 -42.05
CA GLY A 181 -11.01 43.34 -42.91
C GLY A 181 -11.59 44.67 -42.41
N GLY A 182 -10.93 45.35 -41.48
CA GLY A 182 -11.37 46.63 -40.91
C GLY A 182 -10.56 47.82 -41.41
N ALA A 183 -10.32 47.93 -42.72
CA ALA A 183 -9.77 49.16 -43.29
C ALA A 183 -10.90 50.20 -43.43
N ARG A 184 -11.00 51.14 -42.49
CA ARG A 184 -11.84 52.34 -42.65
C ARG A 184 -11.33 53.14 -43.87
N PRO A 185 -12.18 53.51 -44.84
CA PRO A 185 -11.75 54.43 -45.88
C PRO A 185 -11.57 55.82 -45.27
N LYS A 186 -10.43 56.46 -45.56
CA LYS A 186 -10.23 57.89 -45.33
C LYS A 186 -11.26 58.66 -46.17
N LYS A 187 -12.17 59.38 -45.52
CA LYS A 187 -12.94 60.44 -46.18
C LYS A 187 -12.02 61.66 -46.33
N ARG A 188 -11.83 62.07 -47.58
CA ARG A 188 -11.45 63.45 -47.94
C ARG A 188 -12.64 64.37 -47.73
#